data_AF-A0A525PGL7-F1
#
_entry.id   AF-A0A525PGL7-F1
#
_cell.length_a   1.000
_cell.length_b   1.000
_cell.length_c   1.000
_cell.angle_alpha   90.00
_cell.angle_beta   90.00
_cell.angle_gamma   90.00
#
_symmetry.space_group_name_H-M   'P 1'
#
loop_
_entity.id
_entity.type
_entity.pdbx_description
1 polymer ?
#
loop_
_entity_poly.entity_id
_entity_poly.type
_entity_poly.pdbx_seq_one_letter_code
_entity_poly.pdbx_strand_id
1 'polypeptide(L)'
;MSVIDLSKLPLPQNNLRSYLDSVCEAHELDYAAYAGMNPLDHSVHGFVNYPDAWQAHYVERGFLHQDPTLKIAKRSIAPVDWQRLREEESFKTIFYAARDFGIHEQGLTIPVRGPFGDIGLFSVTRNCSDREWKQLKKTILGDLQNAAVFLHDNVVKTSALSRRLTHPTLSNREVEVLQWIAA
;
A
#
# COMPACT_ATOMS: atom_id res chain seq x y z
N MET A 1 -0.45 15.89 -8.29
CA MET A 1 -0.79 14.44 -8.25
C MET A 1 -2.25 14.35 -7.88
N SER A 2 -3.11 13.80 -8.75
CA SER A 2 -4.53 13.60 -8.42
C SER A 2 -4.69 12.29 -7.66
N VAL A 3 -5.11 12.35 -6.40
CA VAL A 3 -5.56 11.16 -5.66
C VAL A 3 -6.89 10.75 -6.28
N ILE A 4 -6.89 9.65 -7.03
CA ILE A 4 -8.13 9.11 -7.59
C ILE A 4 -8.70 8.17 -6.54
N ASP A 5 -9.78 8.62 -5.93
CA ASP A 5 -10.59 7.82 -5.03
C ASP A 5 -11.35 6.75 -5.84
N LEU A 6 -10.76 5.56 -5.97
CA LEU A 6 -11.38 4.43 -6.66
C LEU A 6 -12.63 3.91 -5.93
N SER A 7 -12.88 4.33 -4.68
CA SER A 7 -14.16 4.08 -4.00
C SER A 7 -15.33 4.81 -4.67
N LYS A 8 -15.10 5.57 -5.74
CA LYS A 8 -16.14 6.19 -6.58
C LYS A 8 -16.26 5.59 -7.98
N LEU A 9 -15.43 4.62 -8.36
CA LEU A 9 -15.51 3.92 -9.65
C LEU A 9 -16.23 2.57 -9.53
N PRO A 10 -17.03 2.14 -10.53
CA PRO A 10 -17.84 0.92 -10.48
C PRO A 10 -16.96 -0.33 -10.63
N LEU A 11 -16.08 -0.55 -9.66
CA LEU A 11 -15.55 -1.86 -9.30
C LEU A 11 -16.57 -2.50 -8.34
N PRO A 12 -16.46 -3.78 -7.98
CA PRO A 12 -17.25 -4.35 -6.91
C PRO A 12 -16.77 -3.75 -5.57
N GLN A 13 -17.10 -2.47 -5.32
CA GLN A 13 -16.55 -1.63 -4.26
C GLN A 13 -16.83 -2.19 -2.86
N ASN A 14 -17.92 -2.93 -2.70
CA ASN A 14 -18.30 -3.51 -1.42
C ASN A 14 -17.42 -4.71 -0.99
N ASN A 15 -16.44 -5.15 -1.78
CA ASN A 15 -15.63 -6.34 -1.42
C ASN A 15 -14.24 -5.98 -0.84
N LEU A 16 -13.60 -4.89 -1.28
CA LEU A 16 -12.20 -4.62 -0.90
C LEU A 16 -12.04 -4.09 0.53
N ARG A 17 -12.90 -3.17 0.98
CA ARG A 17 -12.89 -2.70 2.39
C ARG A 17 -13.26 -3.84 3.33
N SER A 18 -14.31 -4.59 3.01
CA SER A 18 -14.72 -5.77 3.78
C SER A 18 -13.63 -6.85 3.82
N TYR A 19 -12.84 -6.99 2.75
CA TYR A 19 -11.66 -7.85 2.77
C TYR A 19 -10.60 -7.35 3.75
N LEU A 20 -10.27 -6.05 3.76
CA LEU A 20 -9.38 -5.47 4.76
C LEU A 20 -9.88 -5.73 6.19
N ASP A 21 -11.18 -5.53 6.42
CA ASP A 21 -11.81 -5.78 7.72
C ASP A 21 -11.69 -7.27 8.12
N SER A 22 -11.91 -8.20 7.18
CA SER A 22 -11.76 -9.64 7.45
C SER A 22 -10.32 -10.05 7.77
N VAL A 23 -9.33 -9.43 7.12
CA VAL A 23 -7.91 -9.65 7.42
C VAL A 23 -7.57 -9.08 8.80
N CYS A 24 -8.12 -7.92 9.15
CA CYS A 24 -7.96 -7.34 10.48
C CYS A 24 -8.55 -8.24 11.57
N GLU A 25 -9.78 -8.72 11.39
CA GLU A 25 -10.46 -9.60 12.34
C GLU A 25 -9.72 -10.93 12.52
N ALA A 26 -9.30 -11.57 11.42
CA ALA A 26 -8.62 -12.87 11.46
C ALA A 26 -7.22 -12.84 12.12
N HIS A 27 -6.56 -11.67 12.13
CA HIS A 27 -5.19 -11.52 12.61
C HIS A 27 -5.06 -10.55 13.80
N GLU A 28 -6.17 -10.18 14.42
CA GLU A 28 -6.22 -9.24 15.55
C GLU A 28 -5.47 -7.92 15.26
N LEU A 29 -5.79 -7.28 14.14
CA LEU A 29 -5.24 -5.99 13.74
C LEU A 29 -6.35 -4.93 13.83
N ASP A 30 -5.98 -3.68 14.08
CA ASP A 30 -6.97 -2.61 14.20
C ASP A 30 -7.36 -2.07 12.83
N TYR A 31 -6.36 -1.86 11.97
CA TYR A 31 -6.56 -1.26 10.66
C TYR A 31 -5.61 -1.85 9.61
N ALA A 32 -6.05 -1.75 8.37
CA ALA A 32 -5.31 -2.12 7.19
C ALA A 32 -5.54 -1.09 6.06
N ALA A 33 -4.57 -1.03 5.18
CA ALA A 33 -4.55 -0.12 4.05
C ALA A 33 -3.87 -0.77 2.86
N TYR A 34 -4.40 -0.51 1.67
CA TYR A 34 -3.76 -0.87 0.42
C TYR A 34 -3.54 0.38 -0.42
N ALA A 35 -2.36 0.48 -1.02
CA ALA A 35 -2.02 1.52 -1.98
C ALA A 35 -1.32 0.89 -3.19
N GLY A 36 -1.98 0.92 -4.36
CA GLY A 36 -1.38 0.61 -5.65
C GLY A 36 -0.83 1.89 -6.31
N MET A 37 0.33 1.76 -6.95
CA MET A 37 1.00 2.87 -7.63
C MET A 37 1.27 2.54 -9.08
N ASN A 38 0.64 3.30 -9.97
CA ASN A 38 0.89 3.16 -11.39
C ASN A 38 2.23 3.84 -11.76
N PRO A 39 3.19 3.12 -12.36
CA PRO A 39 4.48 3.68 -12.72
C PRO A 39 4.41 4.70 -13.85
N LEU A 40 3.40 4.64 -14.72
CA LEU A 40 3.29 5.45 -15.94
C LEU A 40 2.74 6.87 -15.68
N ASP A 41 1.67 6.99 -14.89
CA ASP A 41 1.03 8.28 -14.58
C ASP A 41 1.29 8.74 -13.14
N HIS A 42 2.06 7.96 -12.38
CA HIS A 42 2.34 8.16 -10.96
C HIS A 42 1.08 8.32 -10.09
N SER A 43 -0.08 7.84 -10.55
CA SER A 43 -1.29 7.84 -9.74
C SER A 43 -1.16 6.83 -8.60
N VAL A 44 -1.62 7.24 -7.42
CA VAL A 44 -1.81 6.34 -6.30
C VAL A 44 -3.30 6.08 -6.18
N HIS A 45 -3.66 4.82 -6.14
CA HIS A 45 -5.00 4.37 -5.83
C HIS A 45 -4.96 3.50 -4.59
N GLY A 46 -5.91 3.66 -3.69
CA GLY A 46 -5.91 2.91 -2.46
C GLY A 46 -7.28 2.79 -1.85
N PHE A 47 -7.37 1.88 -0.90
CA PHE A 47 -8.53 1.69 -0.05
C PHE A 47 -8.01 1.35 1.34
N VAL A 48 -8.71 1.84 2.34
CA VAL A 48 -8.31 1.75 3.74
C VAL A 48 -9.55 1.52 4.59
N ASN A 49 -9.37 0.94 5.77
CA ASN A 49 -10.44 0.86 6.78
C ASN A 49 -10.21 1.82 7.96
N TYR A 50 -9.26 2.76 7.84
CA TYR A 50 -9.08 3.84 8.80
C TYR A 50 -10.35 4.69 8.98
N PRO A 51 -10.53 5.37 10.13
CA PRO A 51 -11.64 6.31 10.31
C PRO A 51 -11.66 7.38 9.21
N ASP A 52 -12.84 7.73 8.71
CA ASP A 52 -12.98 8.68 7.59
C ASP A 52 -12.36 10.06 7.93
N ALA A 53 -12.42 10.46 9.20
CA ALA A 53 -11.80 11.70 9.67
C ALA A 53 -10.26 11.68 9.54
N TRP A 54 -9.62 10.53 9.78
CA TRP A 54 -8.19 10.38 9.53
C TRP A 54 -7.87 10.41 8.04
N GLN A 55 -8.69 9.76 7.21
CA GLN A 55 -8.50 9.76 5.76
C GLN A 55 -8.51 11.19 5.20
N ALA A 56 -9.49 12.00 5.61
CA ALA A 56 -9.58 13.41 5.24
C ALA A 56 -8.35 14.20 5.70
N HIS A 57 -7.95 14.03 6.96
CA HIS A 57 -6.79 14.71 7.53
C HIS A 57 -5.48 14.34 6.82
N TYR A 58 -5.29 13.05 6.49
CA TYR A 58 -4.12 12.53 5.81
C TYR A 58 -3.95 13.14 4.41
N VAL A 59 -5.07 13.30 3.69
CA VAL A 59 -5.10 13.94 2.37
C VAL A 59 -4.85 15.45 2.47
N GLU A 60 -5.52 16.15 3.40
CA GLU A 60 -5.38 17.60 3.60
C GLU A 60 -3.93 17.99 3.93
N ARG A 61 -3.27 17.20 4.79
CA ARG A 61 -1.86 17.41 5.16
C ARG A 61 -0.86 16.97 4.10
N GLY A 62 -1.31 16.32 3.03
CA GLY A 62 -0.43 15.77 1.99
C GLY A 62 0.52 14.70 2.51
N PHE A 63 0.12 13.94 3.53
CA PHE A 63 0.97 12.94 4.17
C PHE A 63 1.35 11.80 3.22
N LEU A 64 0.56 11.52 2.19
CA LEU A 64 0.90 10.57 1.13
C LEU A 64 2.29 10.82 0.53
N HIS A 65 2.71 12.08 0.40
CA HIS A 65 4.00 12.45 -0.16
C HIS A 65 5.15 12.43 0.84
N GLN A 66 4.85 12.30 2.12
CA GLN A 66 5.82 12.34 3.21
C GLN A 66 5.99 10.98 3.89
N ASP A 67 4.99 10.11 3.78
CA ASP A 67 4.88 8.85 4.49
C ASP A 67 6.05 7.88 4.21
N PRO A 68 6.93 7.66 5.21
CA PRO A 68 8.05 6.75 5.05
C PRO A 68 7.61 5.29 4.97
N THR A 69 6.44 4.93 5.53
CA THR A 69 5.89 3.56 5.44
C THR A 69 5.66 3.17 3.99
N LEU A 70 5.22 4.11 3.15
CA LEU A 70 5.03 3.89 1.72
C LEU A 70 6.32 4.08 0.92
N LYS A 71 7.08 5.15 1.18
CA LYS A 71 8.31 5.47 0.43
C LYS A 71 9.37 4.38 0.53
N ILE A 72 9.60 3.88 1.74
CA ILE A 72 10.64 2.87 2.00
C ILE A 72 10.16 1.52 1.49
N ALA A 73 8.90 1.14 1.77
CA ALA A 73 8.33 -0.11 1.28
C ALA A 73 8.32 -0.19 -0.25
N LYS A 74 8.03 0.91 -0.97
CA LYS A 74 8.08 0.96 -2.44
C LYS A 74 9.44 0.55 -3.02
N ARG A 75 10.53 0.74 -2.28
CA ARG A 75 11.89 0.36 -2.69
C ARG A 75 12.38 -0.95 -2.07
N SER A 76 11.58 -1.53 -1.17
CA SER A 76 11.91 -2.79 -0.50
C SER A 76 11.46 -4.00 -1.33
N ILE A 77 12.12 -5.13 -1.08
CA ILE A 77 11.71 -6.47 -1.52
C ILE A 77 11.02 -7.21 -0.36
N ALA A 78 11.44 -6.93 0.87
CA ALA A 78 10.92 -7.57 2.07
C ALA A 78 9.88 -6.68 2.77
N PRO A 79 8.99 -7.27 3.60
CA PRO A 79 8.12 -6.51 4.49
C PRO A 79 8.90 -5.52 5.37
N VAL A 80 8.38 -4.30 5.49
CA VAL A 80 9.00 -3.20 6.24
C VAL A 80 8.26 -3.03 7.57
N ASP A 81 8.89 -3.47 8.65
CA ASP A 81 8.38 -3.23 10.01
C ASP A 81 8.58 -1.76 10.40
N TRP A 82 7.51 -1.13 10.87
CA TRP A 82 7.50 0.29 11.21
C TRP A 82 8.36 0.63 12.42
N GLN A 83 8.73 -0.34 13.26
CA GLN A 83 9.74 -0.13 14.32
C GLN A 83 11.06 0.42 13.77
N ARG A 84 11.42 0.06 12.54
CA ARG A 84 12.64 0.56 11.87
C ARG A 84 12.53 2.01 11.41
N LEU A 85 11.31 2.56 11.39
CA LEU A 85 11.00 3.89 10.88
C LEU A 85 10.77 4.90 11.99
N ARG A 86 10.71 4.46 13.25
CA ARG A 86 10.40 5.33 14.40
C ARG A 86 11.35 6.50 14.58
N GLU A 87 12.58 6.42 14.06
CA GLU A 87 13.53 7.53 14.11
C GLU A 87 13.35 8.56 13.00
N GLU A 88 12.59 8.24 11.95
CA GLU A 88 12.32 9.17 10.85
C GLU A 88 11.39 10.30 11.32
N GLU A 89 11.79 11.55 11.11
CA GLU A 89 11.02 12.72 11.56
C GLU A 89 9.61 12.77 10.92
N SER A 90 9.51 12.40 9.65
CA SER A 90 8.22 12.31 8.96
C SER A 90 7.33 11.21 9.54
N PHE A 91 7.91 10.11 10.04
CA PHE A 91 7.15 9.06 10.71
C PHE A 91 6.58 9.58 12.03
N LYS A 92 7.42 10.20 12.87
CA LYS A 92 7.00 10.81 14.14
C LYS A 92 5.87 11.83 13.93
N THR A 93 6.02 12.70 12.94
CA THR A 93 5.01 13.73 12.60
C THR A 93 3.66 13.12 12.23
N ILE A 94 3.65 12.11 11.36
CA ILE A 94 2.41 11.48 10.88
C ILE A 94 1.72 10.73 12.03
N PHE A 95 2.45 9.90 12.78
CA PHE A 95 1.86 9.07 13.84
C PHE A 95 1.53 9.85 15.11
N TYR A 96 2.17 11.01 15.34
CA TYR A 96 1.70 11.96 16.36
C TYR A 96 0.29 12.46 16.03
N ALA A 97 0.04 12.86 14.77
CA ALA A 97 -1.29 13.27 14.34
C ALA A 97 -2.29 12.11 14.28
N ALA A 98 -1.83 10.91 13.90
CA ALA A 98 -2.68 9.71 13.77
C ALA A 98 -3.22 9.20 15.12
N ARG A 99 -2.49 9.47 16.21
CA ARG A 99 -2.83 9.00 17.55
C ARG A 99 -4.22 9.48 18.02
N ASP A 100 -4.60 10.71 17.68
CA ASP A 100 -5.91 11.27 18.05
C ASP A 100 -7.08 10.57 17.35
N PHE A 101 -6.79 9.80 16.29
CA PHE A 101 -7.74 8.98 15.54
C PHE A 101 -7.65 7.49 15.90
N GLY A 102 -6.87 7.13 16.93
CA GLY A 102 -6.68 5.76 17.38
C GLY A 102 -5.80 4.91 16.46
N ILE A 103 -4.98 5.54 15.61
CA ILE A 103 -4.02 4.84 14.75
C ILE A 103 -2.65 4.91 15.38
N HIS A 104 -2.01 3.75 15.52
CA HIS A 104 -0.78 3.59 16.26
C HIS A 104 0.42 3.34 15.33
N GLU A 105 1.61 3.70 15.83
CA GLU A 105 2.90 3.58 15.13
C GLU A 105 3.44 2.14 15.02
N GLN A 106 2.66 1.15 15.47
CA GLN A 106 3.05 -0.24 15.41
C GLN A 106 2.35 -0.92 14.23
N GLY A 107 3.14 -1.35 13.26
CA GLY A 107 2.62 -1.87 12.00
C GLY A 107 3.68 -2.43 11.06
N LEU A 108 3.22 -2.84 9.88
CA LEU A 108 4.02 -3.46 8.83
C LEU A 108 3.49 -3.02 7.47
N THR A 109 4.38 -2.74 6.52
CA THR A 109 4.02 -2.59 5.11
C THR A 109 4.67 -3.68 4.27
N ILE A 110 3.89 -4.43 3.51
CA ILE A 110 4.33 -5.49 2.59
C ILE A 110 4.27 -4.95 1.16
N PRO A 111 5.41 -4.85 0.45
CA PRO A 111 5.41 -4.51 -0.97
C PRO A 111 5.14 -5.75 -1.83
N VAL A 112 4.34 -5.57 -2.87
CA VAL A 112 4.06 -6.56 -3.92
C VAL A 112 4.38 -5.92 -5.26
N ARG A 113 5.12 -6.64 -6.11
CA ARG A 113 5.44 -6.22 -7.48
C ARG A 113 4.43 -6.84 -8.43
N GLY A 114 3.81 -6.00 -9.23
CA GLY A 114 2.95 -6.41 -10.33
C GLY A 114 3.66 -6.41 -11.68
N PRO A 115 2.98 -6.86 -12.73
CA PRO A 115 3.44 -6.72 -14.11
C PRO A 115 3.78 -5.27 -14.46
N PHE A 116 4.71 -5.07 -15.40
CA PHE A 116 5.04 -3.76 -15.98
C PHE A 116 5.50 -2.69 -14.96
N GLY A 117 6.02 -3.11 -13.81
CA GLY A 117 6.53 -2.21 -12.79
C GLY A 117 5.46 -1.61 -11.87
N ASP A 118 4.22 -2.13 -11.92
CA ASP A 118 3.18 -1.81 -10.94
C ASP A 118 3.59 -2.27 -9.54
N ILE A 119 3.17 -1.53 -8.52
CA ILE A 119 3.54 -1.80 -7.13
C ILE A 119 2.31 -1.65 -6.24
N GLY A 120 1.98 -2.72 -5.53
CA GLY A 120 1.02 -2.71 -4.42
C GLY A 120 1.74 -2.62 -3.09
N LEU A 121 1.23 -1.80 -2.17
CA LEU A 121 1.68 -1.72 -0.79
C LEU A 121 0.52 -2.07 0.12
N PHE A 122 0.68 -3.11 0.93
CA PHE A 122 -0.30 -3.53 1.92
C PHE A 122 0.21 -3.24 3.32
N SER A 123 -0.45 -2.32 4.03
CA SER A 123 -0.09 -1.88 5.38
C SER A 123 -1.09 -2.38 6.40
N VAL A 124 -0.62 -2.74 7.60
CA VAL A 124 -1.45 -3.11 8.75
C VAL A 124 -0.95 -2.44 10.03
N THR A 125 -1.84 -2.16 10.96
CA THR A 125 -1.53 -1.52 12.24
C THR A 125 -2.20 -2.23 13.41
N ARG A 126 -1.54 -2.22 14.57
CA ARG A 126 -2.11 -2.70 15.83
C ARG A 126 -1.64 -1.85 17.01
N ASN A 127 -2.54 -1.53 17.93
CA ASN A 127 -2.26 -0.92 19.21
C ASN A 127 -1.77 -1.99 20.19
N CYS A 128 -0.47 -2.21 20.23
CA CYS A 128 0.14 -3.13 21.19
C CYS A 128 1.58 -2.73 21.53
N SER A 129 2.11 -3.35 22.56
CA SER A 129 3.52 -3.19 22.93
C SER A 129 4.45 -3.88 21.91
N ASP A 130 5.71 -3.45 21.88
CA ASP A 130 6.74 -4.05 21.01
C ASP A 130 6.89 -5.57 21.23
N ARG A 131 6.68 -6.03 22.48
CA ARG A 131 6.75 -7.45 22.84
C ARG A 131 5.61 -8.24 22.21
N GLU A 132 4.38 -7.74 22.34
CA GLU A 132 3.18 -8.36 21.77
C GLU A 132 3.26 -8.36 20.26
N TRP A 133 3.64 -7.23 19.65
CA TRP A 133 3.83 -7.14 18.20
C TRP A 133 4.85 -8.16 17.70
N LYS A 134 6.00 -8.28 18.37
CA LYS A 134 7.05 -9.24 17.99
C LYS A 134 6.56 -10.69 18.04
N GLN A 135 5.65 -11.03 18.95
CA GLN A 135 5.06 -12.36 19.05
C GLN A 135 4.01 -12.56 17.95
N LEU A 136 3.05 -11.66 17.83
CA LEU A 136 1.99 -11.71 16.82
C LEU A 136 2.55 -11.79 15.40
N LYS A 137 3.47 -10.88 15.05
CA LYS A 137 4.06 -10.78 13.72
C LYS A 137 4.67 -12.10 13.25
N LYS A 138 5.30 -12.88 14.15
CA LYS A 138 5.88 -14.18 13.77
C LYS A 138 4.83 -15.17 13.28
N THR A 139 3.61 -15.07 13.80
CA THR A 139 2.51 -15.96 13.47
C THR A 139 1.79 -15.50 12.20
N ILE A 140 1.55 -14.19 12.06
CA ILE A 140 0.68 -13.67 11.00
C ILE A 140 1.42 -13.26 9.71
N LEU A 141 2.75 -13.10 9.73
CA LEU A 141 3.49 -12.52 8.61
C LEU A 141 3.30 -13.29 7.29
N GLY A 142 3.34 -14.63 7.33
CA GLY A 142 3.16 -15.45 6.13
C GLY A 142 1.77 -15.26 5.51
N ASP A 143 0.73 -15.23 6.35
CA ASP A 143 -0.64 -15.03 5.92
C ASP A 143 -0.85 -13.63 5.35
N LEU A 144 -0.27 -12.60 5.98
CA LEU A 144 -0.32 -11.23 5.47
C LEU A 144 0.40 -11.07 4.12
N GLN A 145 1.52 -11.78 3.91
CA GLN A 145 2.20 -11.78 2.61
C GLN A 145 1.32 -12.42 1.53
N ASN A 146 0.66 -13.55 1.83
CA ASN A 146 -0.29 -14.18 0.91
C ASN A 146 -1.49 -13.27 0.62
N ALA A 147 -2.05 -12.64 1.65
CA ALA A 147 -3.14 -11.67 1.52
C ALA A 147 -2.73 -10.48 0.64
N ALA A 148 -1.52 -9.94 0.84
CA ALA A 148 -1.00 -8.84 0.02
C ALA A 148 -0.92 -9.21 -1.46
N VAL A 149 -0.39 -10.39 -1.79
CA VAL A 149 -0.29 -10.87 -3.18
C VAL A 149 -1.68 -11.06 -3.79
N PHE A 150 -2.58 -11.73 -3.08
CA PHE A 150 -3.95 -11.96 -3.56
C PHE A 150 -4.68 -10.63 -3.78
N LEU A 151 -4.59 -9.71 -2.82
CA LEU A 151 -5.20 -8.39 -2.91
C LEU A 151 -4.68 -7.62 -4.12
N HIS A 152 -3.36 -7.58 -4.30
CA HIS A 152 -2.73 -6.87 -5.42
C HIS A 152 -3.15 -7.47 -6.77
N ASP A 153 -3.10 -8.79 -6.92
CA ASP A 153 -3.50 -9.49 -8.14
C ASP A 153 -4.97 -9.21 -8.51
N ASN A 154 -5.88 -9.22 -7.53
CA ASN A 154 -7.28 -8.86 -7.75
C ASN A 154 -7.44 -7.40 -8.19
N VAL A 155 -6.71 -6.46 -7.58
CA VAL A 155 -6.75 -5.04 -7.96
C VAL A 155 -6.21 -4.84 -9.37
N VAL A 156 -5.09 -5.46 -9.73
CA VAL A 156 -4.50 -5.38 -11.07
C VAL A 156 -5.45 -5.96 -12.13
N LYS A 157 -6.07 -7.12 -11.85
CA LYS A 157 -7.04 -7.77 -12.76
C LYS A 157 -8.32 -6.96 -12.96
N THR A 158 -8.84 -6.35 -11.90
CA THR A 158 -10.13 -5.64 -11.96
C THR A 158 -9.98 -4.22 -12.50
N SER A 159 -8.81 -3.61 -12.32
CA SER A 159 -8.59 -2.23 -12.71
C SER A 159 -8.49 -2.03 -14.22
N ALA A 160 -8.93 -0.85 -14.66
CA ALA A 160 -8.55 -0.29 -15.95
C ALA A 160 -7.01 -0.11 -16.11
N LEU A 161 -6.18 -0.37 -15.08
CA LEU A 161 -4.71 -0.46 -15.25
C LEU A 161 -4.35 -1.56 -16.25
N SER A 162 -4.98 -2.73 -16.20
CA SER A 162 -4.74 -3.78 -17.21
C SER A 162 -4.99 -3.28 -18.64
N ARG A 163 -5.88 -2.30 -18.81
CA ARG A 163 -6.23 -1.68 -20.10
C ARG A 163 -5.36 -0.48 -20.48
N ARG A 164 -4.62 0.10 -19.53
CA ARG A 164 -3.65 1.21 -19.74
C ARG A 164 -2.19 0.74 -19.77
N LEU A 165 -1.90 -0.41 -19.16
CA LEU A 165 -0.65 -1.15 -19.23
C LEU A 165 -0.52 -1.94 -20.55
N THR A 166 -1.44 -1.76 -21.49
CA THR A 166 -1.24 -2.14 -22.89
C THR A 166 -0.09 -1.31 -23.44
N HIS A 167 1.13 -1.82 -23.26
CA HIS A 167 2.28 -1.29 -23.96
C HIS A 167 2.00 -1.33 -25.46
N PRO A 168 2.44 -0.31 -26.22
CA PRO A 168 2.46 -0.41 -27.66
C PRO A 168 3.26 -1.67 -28.03
N THR A 169 2.77 -2.45 -28.98
CA THR A 169 3.51 -3.58 -29.53
C THR A 169 4.72 -3.02 -30.28
N LEU A 170 5.90 -3.11 -29.66
CA LEU A 170 7.14 -2.70 -30.27
C LEU A 170 7.66 -3.81 -31.18
N SER A 171 8.16 -3.43 -32.35
CA SER A 171 8.96 -4.29 -33.19
C SER A 171 10.30 -4.63 -32.53
N ASN A 172 10.93 -5.72 -32.96
CA ASN A 172 12.26 -6.12 -32.47
C ASN A 172 13.29 -4.98 -32.62
N ARG A 173 13.19 -4.19 -33.70
CA ARG A 173 14.12 -3.07 -33.95
C ARG A 173 13.88 -1.89 -33.02
N GLU A 174 12.63 -1.58 -32.69
CA GLU A 174 12.32 -0.52 -31.72
C GLU A 174 12.80 -0.87 -30.31
N VAL A 175 12.65 -2.13 -29.90
CA VAL A 175 13.19 -2.63 -28.62
C VAL A 175 14.72 -2.47 -28.59
N GLU A 176 15.40 -2.90 -29.64
CA GLU A 176 16.86 -2.79 -29.76
C GLU A 176 17.33 -1.32 -29.68
N VAL A 177 16.69 -0.42 -30.43
CA VAL A 177 17.02 1.01 -30.42
C VAL A 177 16.81 1.62 -29.03
N LEU A 178 15.70 1.31 -28.35
CA LEU A 178 15.45 1.80 -27.00
C LEU A 178 16.45 1.25 -25.98
N GLN A 179 16.88 -0.01 -26.11
CA GLN A 179 17.91 -0.59 -25.25
C GLN A 179 19.26 0.14 -25.38
N TRP A 180 19.65 0.53 -26.60
CA TRP A 180 20.89 1.28 -26.82
C TRP A 180 20.82 2.74 -26.35
N ILE A 181 19.66 3.38 -26.42
CA ILE A 181 19.48 4.76 -25.93
C ILE A 181 19.49 4.82 -24.40
N ALA A 182 18.99 3.78 -23.72
CA ALA A 182 18.88 3.74 -22.27
C ALA A 182 20.19 3.33 -21.54
N ALA A 183 21.19 2.84 -22.28
CA ALA A 183 22.50 2.43 -21.77
C ALA A 183 23.45 3.62 -21.60
#